data_AF-A0A2M9IYI7-F1
#
_entry.id   AF-A0A2M9IYI7-F1
#
_cell.length_a   1.000
_cell.length_b   1.000
_cell.length_c   1.000
_cell.angle_alpha   90.00
_cell.angle_beta   90.00
_cell.angle_gamma   90.00
#
_symmetry.space_group_name_H-M   'P 1'
#
loop_
_entity.id
_entity.type
_entity.pdbx_description
1 polymer ?
#
loop_
_entity_poly.entity_id
_entity_poly.type
_entity_poly.pdbx_seq_one_letter_code
_entity_poly.pdbx_strand_id
1 'polypeptide(L)'
;MDLPDDKGSDILAQRARAERIRRQTRGSVDQIRIRPDHPAAPLGSFQVGDDVMVTVHNAWTDWSGWCRITGWTVRTGGSDGETVTVDLARADSYHYGSATT
;
A
#
# COMPACT_ATOMS: atom_id res chain seq x y z
N MET A 1 -34.01 3.16 -27.42
CA MET A 1 -34.37 2.78 -26.04
C MET A 1 -33.18 1.99 -25.54
N ASP A 2 -32.20 2.69 -24.96
CA ASP A 2 -30.82 2.23 -24.81
C ASP A 2 -30.55 1.97 -23.33
N LEU A 3 -30.16 0.74 -22.99
CA LEU A 3 -30.35 0.18 -21.65
C LEU A 3 -29.31 0.71 -20.62
N PRO A 4 -29.76 1.09 -19.42
CA PRO A 4 -28.90 1.31 -18.24
C PRO A 4 -28.14 0.04 -17.76
N ASP A 5 -28.51 -1.14 -18.28
CA ASP A 5 -28.08 -2.45 -17.80
C ASP A 5 -26.61 -2.76 -18.10
N ASP A 6 -26.10 -2.32 -19.26
CA ASP A 6 -24.70 -2.52 -19.65
C ASP A 6 -23.72 -1.80 -18.70
N LYS A 7 -24.11 -0.62 -18.19
CA LYS A 7 -23.33 0.10 -17.17
C LYS A 7 -23.37 -0.60 -15.82
N GLY A 8 -24.48 -1.27 -15.48
CA GLY A 8 -24.61 -2.04 -14.24
C GLY A 8 -23.73 -3.29 -14.26
N SER A 9 -23.71 -4.01 -15.39
CA SER A 9 -22.86 -5.18 -15.63
C SER A 9 -21.36 -4.84 -15.49
N ASP A 10 -20.91 -3.74 -16.10
CA ASP A 10 -19.50 -3.32 -16.05
C ASP A 10 -19.04 -2.94 -14.63
N ILE A 11 -19.86 -2.20 -13.88
CA ILE A 11 -19.56 -1.83 -12.48
C ILE A 11 -19.46 -3.07 -11.59
N LEU A 12 -20.35 -4.05 -11.78
CA LEU A 12 -20.31 -5.31 -11.02
C LEU A 12 -19.08 -6.14 -11.37
N ALA A 13 -18.72 -6.22 -12.66
CA ALA A 13 -17.51 -6.89 -13.11
C ALA A 13 -16.24 -6.23 -12.54
N GLN A 14 -16.19 -4.89 -12.52
CA GLN A 14 -15.07 -4.13 -11.96
C GLN A 14 -14.93 -4.40 -10.45
N ARG A 15 -16.04 -4.38 -9.69
CA ARG A 15 -16.03 -4.69 -8.25
C ARG A 15 -15.64 -6.13 -7.96
N ALA A 16 -16.15 -7.08 -8.74
CA ALA A 16 -15.80 -8.50 -8.60
C ALA A 16 -14.31 -8.74 -8.89
N ARG A 17 -13.73 -8.04 -9.88
CA ARG A 17 -12.30 -8.08 -10.17
C ARG A 17 -11.47 -7.50 -9.01
N ALA A 18 -11.86 -6.35 -8.47
CA ALA A 18 -11.17 -5.73 -7.34
C ALA A 18 -11.20 -6.64 -6.08
N GLU A 19 -12.35 -7.22 -5.77
CA GLU A 19 -12.50 -8.14 -4.63
C GLU A 19 -11.74 -9.46 -4.86
N ARG A 20 -11.70 -9.96 -6.10
CA ARG A 20 -10.88 -11.13 -6.46
C ARG A 20 -9.41 -10.86 -6.24
N ILE A 21 -8.89 -9.72 -6.72
CA ILE A 21 -7.49 -9.32 -6.52
C ILE A 21 -7.22 -9.26 -5.02
N ARG A 22 -8.03 -8.53 -4.25
CA ARG A 22 -7.91 -8.42 -2.79
C ARG A 22 -7.81 -9.78 -2.09
N ARG A 23 -8.61 -10.77 -2.49
CA ARG A 23 -8.63 -12.12 -1.88
C ARG A 23 -7.52 -13.05 -2.38
N GLN A 24 -7.07 -12.88 -3.62
CA GLN A 24 -6.02 -13.73 -4.22
C GLN A 24 -4.61 -13.24 -3.86
N THR A 25 -4.50 -12.01 -3.37
CA THR A 25 -3.26 -11.45 -2.85
C THR A 25 -2.82 -12.16 -1.59
N ARG A 26 -1.86 -13.07 -1.75
CA ARG A 26 -1.30 -13.88 -0.68
C ARG A 26 -0.18 -13.08 0.01
N GLY A 27 -0.55 -12.39 1.09
CA GLY A 27 0.37 -11.61 1.93
C GLY A 27 0.44 -10.12 1.57
N SER A 28 0.13 -9.27 2.56
CA SER A 28 0.35 -7.83 2.55
C SER A 28 1.15 -7.42 3.79
N VAL A 29 1.89 -6.32 3.65
CA VAL A 29 2.43 -5.58 4.79
C VAL A 29 1.60 -4.31 4.89
N ASP A 30 0.80 -4.20 5.94
CA ASP A 30 -0.13 -3.09 6.12
C ASP A 30 0.51 -1.92 6.86
N GLN A 31 1.52 -2.20 7.69
CA GLN A 31 2.19 -1.20 8.51
C GLN A 31 3.64 -1.59 8.78
N ILE A 32 4.54 -0.61 8.74
CA ILE A 32 5.91 -0.73 9.24
C ILE A 32 6.20 0.34 10.27
N ARG A 33 7.18 0.04 11.14
CA ARG A 33 7.68 0.96 12.16
C ARG A 33 9.17 1.16 11.93
N ILE A 34 9.58 2.40 11.73
CA ILE A 34 10.97 2.77 11.45
C ILE A 34 11.45 3.86 12.41
N ARG A 35 12.76 3.94 12.59
CA ARG A 35 13.38 5.07 13.30
C ARG A 35 13.49 6.30 12.37
N PRO A 36 13.43 7.53 12.89
CA PRO A 36 13.55 8.74 12.08
C PRO A 36 14.87 8.85 11.29
N ASP A 37 15.95 8.25 11.81
CA ASP A 37 17.30 8.24 11.23
C ASP A 37 17.59 6.99 10.39
N HIS A 38 16.57 6.23 9.98
CA HIS A 38 16.75 4.99 9.23
C HIS A 38 17.51 5.25 7.90
N PRO A 39 18.58 4.50 7.59
CA PRO A 39 19.48 4.82 6.48
C PRO A 39 18.83 4.77 5.09
N ALA A 40 17.83 3.90 4.91
CA ALA A 40 17.11 3.76 3.64
C ALA A 40 15.76 4.50 3.59
N ALA A 41 15.32 5.05 4.72
CA ALA A 41 14.00 5.70 4.83
C ALA A 41 14.01 6.76 5.94
N PRO A 42 14.91 7.75 5.90
CA PRO A 42 14.92 8.80 6.92
C PRO A 42 13.62 9.62 6.85
N LEU A 43 13.20 10.17 7.99
CA LEU A 43 12.00 11.01 8.02
C LEU A 43 12.15 12.19 7.04
N GLY A 44 11.14 12.40 6.20
CA GLY A 44 11.13 13.43 5.15
C GLY A 44 11.68 12.98 3.79
N SER A 45 12.19 11.76 3.66
CA SER A 45 12.62 11.20 2.36
C SER A 45 11.50 10.49 1.58
N PHE A 46 10.33 10.35 2.19
CA PHE A 46 9.17 9.68 1.62
C PHE A 46 7.90 10.49 1.90
N GLN A 47 6.90 10.34 1.04
CA GLN A 47 5.60 10.97 1.19
C GLN A 47 4.46 9.99 0.86
N VAL A 48 3.24 10.38 1.21
CA VAL A 48 2.04 9.63 0.80
C VAL A 48 1.95 9.62 -0.72
N GLY A 49 1.75 8.42 -1.29
CA GLY A 49 1.71 8.19 -2.74
C GLY A 49 3.00 7.62 -3.33
N ASP A 50 4.11 7.66 -2.59
CA ASP A 50 5.36 7.01 -3.02
C ASP A 50 5.21 5.49 -3.00
N ASP A 51 5.84 4.83 -3.96
CA ASP A 51 5.96 3.38 -4.01
C ASP A 51 7.34 2.96 -3.53
N VAL A 52 7.38 2.12 -2.50
CA VAL A 52 8.60 1.66 -1.83
C VAL A 52 8.70 0.14 -1.85
N MET A 53 9.91 -0.38 -2.03
CA MET A 53 10.16 -1.82 -1.89
C MET A 53 10.25 -2.17 -0.42
N VAL A 54 9.39 -3.09 0.04
CA VAL A 54 9.41 -3.59 1.41
C VAL A 54 9.85 -5.05 1.39
N THR A 55 10.84 -5.35 2.22
CA THR A 55 11.35 -6.72 2.43
C THR A 55 11.25 -7.06 3.91
N VAL A 56 10.56 -8.15 4.21
CA VAL A 56 10.43 -8.73 5.55
C VAL A 56 11.23 -10.01 5.58
N HIS A 57 12.25 -10.06 6.44
CA HIS A 57 13.06 -11.25 6.66
C HIS A 57 13.12 -11.52 8.16
N ASN A 58 12.33 -12.50 8.63
CA ASN A 58 12.29 -12.90 10.04
C ASN A 58 12.10 -14.42 10.20
N ALA A 59 12.07 -14.90 11.44
CA ALA A 59 11.99 -16.34 11.74
C ALA A 59 10.68 -17.02 11.29
N TRP A 60 9.66 -16.26 10.92
CA TRP A 60 8.32 -16.75 10.60
C TRP A 60 7.91 -16.49 9.15
N THR A 61 8.58 -15.58 8.46
CA THR A 61 8.21 -15.15 7.11
C THR A 61 9.39 -14.53 6.40
N ASP A 62 9.48 -14.87 5.11
CA ASP A 62 10.24 -14.14 4.11
C ASP A 62 9.23 -13.61 3.08
N TRP A 63 9.23 -12.30 2.87
CA TRP A 63 8.33 -11.64 1.94
C TRP A 63 8.98 -10.40 1.36
N SER A 64 8.74 -10.16 0.07
CA SER A 64 9.10 -8.90 -0.58
C SER A 64 7.99 -8.44 -1.51
N GLY A 65 7.83 -7.12 -1.61
CA GLY A 65 6.85 -6.54 -2.51
C GLY A 65 6.90 -5.02 -2.53
N TRP A 66 6.40 -4.45 -3.63
CA TRP A 66 6.17 -3.02 -3.75
C TRP A 66 4.92 -2.61 -2.98
N CYS A 67 5.07 -1.61 -2.12
CA CYS A 67 4.01 -1.03 -1.33
C CYS A 67 3.91 0.47 -1.60
N ARG A 68 2.69 0.95 -1.76
CA ARG A 68 2.36 2.36 -1.77
C ARG A 68 2.18 2.85 -0.34
N ILE A 69 2.81 3.98 -0.01
CA ILE A 69 2.59 4.69 1.24
C ILE A 69 1.22 5.36 1.21
N THR A 70 0.34 5.00 2.13
CA THR A 70 -1.02 5.56 2.24
C THR A 70 -1.15 6.58 3.37
N GLY A 71 -0.22 6.54 4.33
CA GLY A 71 -0.18 7.42 5.49
C GLY A 71 1.10 7.24 6.27
N TRP A 72 1.41 8.19 7.14
CA TRP A 72 2.43 8.00 8.17
C TRP A 72 2.14 8.89 9.37
N THR A 73 2.62 8.47 10.53
CA THR A 73 2.52 9.23 11.79
C THR A 73 3.83 9.17 12.55
N VAL A 74 4.19 10.28 13.19
CA VAL A 74 5.34 10.35 14.10
C VAL A 74 4.82 10.25 15.53
N ARG A 75 5.43 9.36 16.32
CA ARG A 75 5.25 9.33 17.77
C ARG A 75 6.52 9.82 18.43
N THR A 76 6.42 10.97 19.08
CA THR A 76 7.47 11.55 19.91
C THR A 76 7.33 11.04 21.35
N GLY A 77 8.35 10.38 21.87
CA GLY A 77 8.37 9.86 23.24
C GLY A 77 7.86 8.43 23.39
N GLY A 78 8.46 7.71 24.34
CA GLY A 78 8.29 6.27 24.60
C GLY A 78 9.61 5.63 25.03
N SER A 79 9.59 4.37 25.49
CA SER A 79 10.81 3.61 25.81
C SER A 79 11.73 3.43 24.60
N ASP A 80 11.16 3.42 23.40
CA ASP A 80 11.84 3.10 22.15
C ASP A 80 12.38 4.36 21.44
N GLY A 81 12.16 5.55 22.00
CA GLY A 81 12.49 6.83 21.39
C GLY A 81 11.48 7.27 20.33
N GLU A 82 11.83 8.32 19.59
CA GLU A 82 11.01 8.82 18.48
C GLU A 82 10.89 7.74 17.39
N THR A 83 9.67 7.55 16.90
CA THR A 83 9.35 6.46 15.97
C THR A 83 8.38 6.93 14.90
N VAL A 84 8.59 6.49 13.67
CA VAL A 84 7.69 6.73 12.54
C VAL A 84 6.93 5.45 12.20
N THR A 85 5.62 5.55 12.16
CA THR A 85 4.73 4.51 11.65
C THR A 85 4.34 4.86 10.22
N VAL A 86 4.52 3.93 9.29
CA VAL A 86 4.15 4.10 7.88
C VAL A 86 3.07 3.09 7.54
N ASP A 87 1.94 3.58 7.05
CA ASP A 87 0.81 2.79 6.58
C ASP A 87 1.01 2.47 5.10
N LEU A 88 0.79 1.21 4.74
CA LEU A 88 1.14 0.64 3.45
C LEU A 88 -0.06 -0.08 2.84
N ALA A 89 -0.14 0.00 1.52
CA ALA A 89 -0.99 -0.87 0.71
C ALA A 89 -0.15 -1.43 -0.42
N ARG A 90 -0.50 -2.60 -0.97
CA ARG A 90 0.28 -3.14 -2.08
C ARG A 90 0.13 -2.27 -3.33
N ALA A 91 1.24 -1.98 -3.98
CA ALA A 91 1.26 -1.11 -5.16
C ALA A 91 0.43 -1.71 -6.31
N ASP A 92 0.42 -3.04 -6.46
CA ASP A 92 -0.38 -3.75 -7.48
C ASP A 92 -1.90 -3.56 -7.35
N SER A 93 -2.38 -3.07 -6.21
CA SER A 93 -3.79 -2.74 -5.97
C SER A 93 -4.15 -1.34 -6.51
N TYR A 94 -3.17 -0.54 -6.92
CA TYR A 94 -3.37 0.76 -7.56
C TYR A 94 -3.21 0.62 -9.07
N HIS A 95 -4.08 1.29 -9.82
CA HIS A 95 -3.94 1.42 -11.25
C HIS A 95 -3.09 2.65 -11.58
N TYR A 96 -2.00 2.44 -12.30
CA TYR A 96 -1.11 3.47 -12.82
C TYR A 96 -1.30 3.51 -14.33
N GLY A 97 -2.07 4.46 -14.84
CA GLY A 97 -2.43 4.51 -16.26
C GLY A 97 -3.03 5.85 -16.66
N SER A 98 -2.55 6.36 -17.81
CA SER A 98 -2.72 7.69 -18.37
C SER A 98 -4.18 8.10 -18.61
N ALA A 99 -4.52 9.35 -18.25
CA ALA A 99 -5.55 10.06 -18.99
C ALA A 99 -5.05 10.22 -20.43
N THR A 100 -5.39 9.27 -21.29
CA THR A 100 -5.22 9.46 -22.73
C THR A 100 -6.26 10.48 -23.14
N THR A 101 -5.79 11.70 -23.41
CA THR A 101 -6.54 12.82 -24.00
C THR A 101 -7.08 12.45 -25.37
#